data_AF-A0A960SS05-F1
#
_entry.id   AF-A0A960SS05-F1
#
_cell.length_a   1.000
_cell.length_b   1.000
_cell.length_c   1.000
_cell.angle_alpha   90.00
_cell.angle_beta   90.00
_cell.angle_gamma   90.00
#
_symmetry.space_group_name_H-M   'P 1'
#
loop_
_entity.id
_entity.type
_entity.pdbx_description
1 polymer ?
#
loop_
_entity_poly.entity_id
_entity_poly.type
_entity_poly.pdbx_seq_one_letter_code
_entity_poly.pdbx_strand_id
1 'polypeptide(L)'
;MQPRDLDEALDLIVKQDPRFPREAYDFMREAVEFTQNAIRKANKNQPRHVTGQELLAGIRTFALEQYGPMALTLFHAWGIRRCEDFGEIVFNLVDHEIFSKT
;
A
#
# COMPACT_ATOMS: atom_id res chain seq x y z
N MET A 1 0.92 14.14 -10.57
CA MET A 1 2.07 14.10 -9.65
C MET A 1 3.29 13.72 -10.48
N GLN A 2 4.37 14.49 -10.46
CA GLN A 2 5.58 14.10 -11.19
C GLN A 2 6.27 12.94 -10.46
N PRO A 3 6.84 11.95 -11.17
CA PRO A 3 7.45 10.78 -10.54
C PRO A 3 8.62 11.11 -9.60
N ARG A 4 9.26 12.28 -9.75
CA ARG A 4 10.38 12.72 -8.90
C ARG A 4 9.97 13.11 -7.47
N ASP A 5 8.79 13.70 -7.28
CA ASP A 5 8.31 14.07 -5.94
C ASP A 5 8.03 12.84 -5.07
N LEU A 6 7.62 11.74 -5.71
CA LEU A 6 7.27 10.50 -5.01
C LEU A 6 8.50 9.77 -4.49
N ASP A 7 9.55 9.68 -5.31
CA ASP A 7 10.79 9.02 -4.91
C ASP A 7 11.46 9.76 -3.74
N GLU A 8 11.47 11.09 -3.76
CA GLU A 8 11.98 11.90 -2.65
C GLU A 8 11.12 11.75 -1.39
N ALA A 9 9.79 11.69 -1.54
CA ALA A 9 8.89 11.47 -0.41
C ALA A 9 9.09 10.09 0.24
N LEU A 10 9.26 9.03 -0.57
CA LEU A 10 9.56 7.69 -0.06
C LEU A 10 10.91 7.63 0.65
N ASP A 11 11.94 8.28 0.10
CA ASP A 11 13.25 8.36 0.75
C ASP A 11 13.19 9.11 2.09
N LEU A 12 12.36 10.14 2.20
CA LEU A 12 12.08 10.84 3.46
C LEU A 12 11.37 9.93 4.46
N ILE A 13 10.35 9.19 4.02
CA ILE A 13 9.62 8.24 4.88
C ILE A 13 10.56 7.18 5.42
N VAL A 14 11.37 6.53 4.58
CA VAL A 14 12.30 5.48 5.01
C VAL A 14 13.36 6.02 5.98
N LYS A 15 13.77 7.28 5.83
CA LYS A 15 14.67 7.95 6.79
C LYS A 15 14.01 8.23 8.14
N GLN A 16 12.72 8.57 8.16
CA GLN A 16 11.98 8.88 9.39
C GLN A 16 11.49 7.61 10.09
N ASP A 17 11.08 6.61 9.32
CA ASP A 17 10.57 5.33 9.78
C ASP A 17 11.28 4.16 9.08
N PRO A 18 12.38 3.65 9.67
CA PRO A 18 13.16 2.56 9.09
C PRO A 18 12.53 1.18 9.34
N ARG A 19 11.31 1.09 9.90
CA ARG A 19 10.63 -0.19 10.17
C ARG A 19 10.32 -0.96 8.88
N PHE A 20 10.05 -0.25 7.80
CA PHE A 20 9.70 -0.83 6.50
C PHE A 20 10.65 -0.33 5.41
N PRO A 21 11.14 -1.21 4.53
CA PRO A 21 12.01 -0.79 3.44
C PRO A 21 11.20 -0.15 2.30
N ARG A 22 11.88 0.52 1.36
CA ARG A 22 11.24 1.25 0.24
C ARG A 22 10.30 0.36 -0.58
N GLU A 23 10.70 -0.89 -0.79
CA GLU A 23 9.94 -1.90 -1.52
C GLU A 23 8.55 -2.17 -0.92
N ALA A 24 8.42 -2.07 0.41
CA ALA A 24 7.12 -2.22 1.08
C ALA A 24 6.16 -1.08 0.72
N TYR A 25 6.69 0.14 0.65
CA TYR A 25 5.91 1.33 0.27
C TYR A 25 5.51 1.31 -1.20
N ASP A 26 6.43 0.90 -2.09
CA ASP A 26 6.13 0.71 -3.52
C ASP A 26 5.04 -0.35 -3.72
N PHE A 27 5.16 -1.50 -3.06
CA PHE A 27 4.14 -2.54 -3.08
C PHE A 27 2.79 -2.01 -2.59
N MET A 28 2.77 -1.26 -1.48
CA MET A 28 1.52 -0.74 -0.91
C MET A 28 0.83 0.28 -1.81
N ARG A 29 1.59 1.12 -2.52
CA ARG A 29 1.03 2.03 -3.53
C ARG A 29 0.26 1.26 -4.60
N GLU A 30 0.90 0.24 -5.18
CA GLU A 30 0.30 -0.58 -6.23
C GLU A 30 -0.90 -1.39 -5.71
N ALA A 31 -0.80 -1.94 -4.49
CA ALA A 31 -1.89 -2.68 -3.87
C ALA A 31 -3.12 -1.81 -3.59
N VAL A 32 -2.93 -0.56 -3.15
CA VAL A 32 -4.02 0.41 -2.95
C VAL A 32 -4.68 0.76 -4.28
N GLU A 33 -3.90 1.05 -5.32
CA GLU A 33 -4.43 1.35 -6.66
C GLU A 33 -5.21 0.16 -7.25
N PHE A 34 -4.65 -1.05 -7.14
CA PHE A 34 -5.32 -2.29 -7.54
C PHE A 34 -6.68 -2.42 -6.85
N THR A 35 -6.70 -2.23 -5.52
CA THR A 35 -7.91 -2.36 -4.70
C THR A 35 -8.96 -1.31 -5.06
N GLN A 36 -8.56 -0.04 -5.19
CA GLN A 36 -9.44 1.04 -5.61
C GLN A 36 -10.06 0.77 -6.99
N ASN A 37 -9.25 0.28 -7.93
CA ASN A 37 -9.72 -0.05 -9.27
C ASN A 37 -10.70 -1.23 -9.27
N ALA A 38 -10.45 -2.26 -8.47
CA ALA A 38 -11.37 -3.39 -8.30
C ALA A 38 -12.73 -2.92 -7.72
N ILE A 39 -12.69 -2.09 -6.69
CA ILE A 39 -13.88 -1.55 -6.02
C ILE A 39 -14.68 -0.62 -6.94
N ARG A 40 -14.01 0.26 -7.70
CA ARG A 40 -14.67 1.12 -8.69
C ARG A 40 -15.42 0.31 -9.74
N LYS A 41 -14.81 -0.77 -10.24
CA LYS A 41 -15.46 -1.69 -11.19
C LYS A 41 -16.67 -2.39 -10.57
N ALA A 42 -16.56 -2.85 -9.33
CA ALA A 42 -17.67 -3.50 -8.63
C ALA A 42 -18.84 -2.54 -8.33
N ASN A 43 -18.55 -1.26 -8.01
CA ASN A 43 -19.54 -0.25 -7.61
C ASN A 43 -20.02 0.66 -8.75
N LYS A 44 -19.94 0.22 -10.02
CA LYS A 44 -20.37 1.01 -11.20
C LYS A 44 -19.81 2.44 -11.22
N ASN A 45 -18.52 2.61 -10.88
CA ASN A 45 -17.82 3.89 -10.82
C ASN A 45 -18.33 4.91 -9.80
N GLN A 46 -19.07 4.49 -8.77
CA GLN A 46 -19.40 5.38 -7.66
C GLN A 46 -18.18 5.57 -6.74
N PRO A 47 -17.79 6.82 -6.43
CA PRO A 47 -16.72 7.07 -5.48
C PRO A 47 -17.18 6.70 -4.07
N ARG A 48 -16.51 5.73 -3.45
CA ARG A 48 -16.72 5.32 -2.05
C ARG A 48 -15.38 5.08 -1.37
N HIS A 49 -15.33 5.39 -0.07
CA HIS A 49 -14.18 5.09 0.78
C HIS A 49 -13.93 3.58 0.85
N VAL A 50 -12.67 3.20 0.68
CA VAL A 50 -12.20 1.82 0.87
C VAL A 50 -12.04 1.58 2.37
N THR A 51 -12.72 0.58 2.90
CA THR A 51 -12.55 0.16 4.29
C THR A 51 -11.23 -0.60 4.47
N GLY A 52 -10.69 -0.65 5.69
CA GLY A 52 -9.48 -1.42 5.97
C GLY A 52 -9.62 -2.92 5.64
N GLN A 53 -10.82 -3.48 5.80
CA GLN A 53 -11.10 -4.88 5.44
C GLN A 53 -11.01 -5.11 3.93
N GLU A 54 -11.59 -4.21 3.14
CA GLU A 54 -11.50 -4.26 1.68
C GLU A 54 -10.06 -4.06 1.21
N LEU A 55 -9.31 -3.17 1.85
CA LEU A 55 -7.89 -2.95 1.56
C LEU A 55 -7.07 -4.22 1.82
N LEU A 56 -7.22 -4.86 2.99
CA LEU A 56 -6.49 -6.09 3.31
C LEU A 56 -6.86 -7.24 2.36
N ALA A 57 -8.13 -7.35 1.96
CA ALA A 57 -8.57 -8.34 0.98
C ALA A 57 -7.95 -8.09 -0.40
N GLY A 58 -7.87 -6.81 -0.80
CA GLY A 58 -7.23 -6.38 -2.04
C GLY A 58 -5.72 -6.63 -2.04
N ILE A 59 -5.02 -6.27 -0.96
CA ILE A 59 -3.60 -6.57 -0.74
C ILE A 59 -3.33 -8.07 -0.87
N ARG A 60 -4.13 -8.90 -0.19
CA ARG A 60 -4.00 -10.36 -0.27
C ARG A 60 -4.14 -10.85 -1.72
N THR A 61 -5.14 -10.37 -2.43
CA THR A 61 -5.38 -10.77 -3.82
C THR A 61 -4.23 -10.33 -4.71
N PHE A 62 -3.84 -9.06 -4.63
CA PHE A 62 -2.74 -8.49 -5.40
C PHE A 62 -1.41 -9.21 -5.15
N ALA A 63 -1.07 -9.49 -3.88
CA ALA A 63 0.16 -10.17 -3.52
C ALA A 63 0.23 -11.59 -4.07
N LEU A 64 -0.90 -12.31 -4.04
CA LEU A 64 -1.00 -13.66 -4.62
C LEU A 64 -0.95 -13.63 -6.15
N GLU A 65 -1.49 -12.60 -6.80
CA GLU A 65 -1.40 -12.44 -8.25
C GLU A 65 0.03 -12.13 -8.71
N GLN A 66 0.76 -11.27 -7.99
CA GLN A 66 2.12 -10.86 -8.38
C GLN A 66 3.19 -11.86 -7.96
N TYR A 67 3.09 -12.41 -6.75
CA TYR A 67 4.18 -13.20 -6.14
C TYR A 67 3.78 -14.63 -5.79
N GLY A 68 2.50 -14.99 -5.96
CA GLY A 68 1.98 -16.32 -5.68
C GLY A 68 2.34 -16.81 -4.27
N PRO A 69 2.88 -18.03 -4.12
CA PRO A 69 3.20 -18.59 -2.80
C PRO A 69 4.34 -17.84 -2.07
N MET A 70 5.12 -17.01 -2.77
CA MET A 70 6.22 -16.26 -2.18
C MET A 70 5.79 -14.94 -1.53
N ALA A 71 4.52 -14.54 -1.67
CA ALA A 71 3.99 -13.29 -1.11
C ALA A 71 4.31 -13.14 0.39
N LEU A 72 4.10 -14.19 1.19
CA LEU A 72 4.36 -14.16 2.62
C LEU A 72 5.85 -14.01 2.94
N THR A 73 6.72 -14.65 2.16
CA THR A 73 8.18 -14.55 2.33
C THR A 73 8.66 -13.12 2.08
N LEU A 74 8.12 -12.45 1.06
CA LEU A 74 8.43 -11.04 0.77
C LEU A 74 7.96 -10.13 1.90
N PHE A 75 6.73 -10.31 2.39
CA PHE A 75 6.22 -9.54 3.53
C PHE A 75 7.12 -9.69 4.76
N HIS A 76 7.50 -10.92 5.10
CA HIS A 76 8.42 -11.16 6.21
C HIS A 76 9.81 -10.54 5.99
N ALA A 77 10.33 -10.57 4.76
CA ALA A 77 11.60 -9.92 4.42
C ALA A 77 11.53 -8.39 4.55
N TRP A 78 10.36 -7.80 4.29
CA TRP A 78 10.10 -6.38 4.46
C TRP A 78 9.69 -5.98 5.87
N GLY A 79 9.72 -6.90 6.84
CA GLY A 79 9.35 -6.63 8.23
C GLY A 79 7.84 -6.62 8.50
N ILE A 80 7.01 -6.88 7.49
CA ILE A 80 5.55 -6.97 7.60
C ILE A 80 5.18 -8.36 8.11
N ARG A 81 4.61 -8.41 9.32
CA ARG A 81 4.23 -9.68 9.98
C ARG A 81 2.78 -9.72 10.41
N ARG A 82 2.13 -8.56 10.50
CA ARG A 82 0.76 -8.44 10.97
C ARG A 82 -0.04 -7.50 10.06
N CYS A 83 -1.36 -7.64 10.10
CA CYS A 83 -2.24 -6.78 9.33
C CYS A 83 -2.14 -5.31 9.75
N GLU A 84 -1.79 -5.04 11.01
CA GLU A 84 -1.61 -3.66 11.49
C GLU A 84 -0.41 -2.96 10.83
N ASP A 85 0.62 -3.71 10.42
CA ASP A 85 1.81 -3.15 9.75
C ASP A 85 1.44 -2.48 8.41
N PHE A 86 0.48 -3.05 7.68
CA PHE A 86 -0.06 -2.41 6.47
C PHE A 86 -0.77 -1.09 6.78
N GLY A 87 -1.43 -1.01 7.94
CA GLY A 87 -2.05 0.23 8.41
C GLY A 87 -1.01 1.32 8.68
N GLU A 88 0.07 0.98 9.39
CA GLU A 88 1.20 1.89 9.64
C GLU A 88 1.81 2.39 8.33
N ILE A 89 2.02 1.51 7.34
CA ILE A 89 2.53 1.90 6.02
C ILE A 89 1.57 2.90 5.32
N VAL A 90 0.26 2.65 5.36
CA VAL A 90 -0.74 3.59 4.80
C VAL A 90 -0.69 4.93 5.52
N PHE A 91 -0.60 4.94 6.86
CA PHE A 91 -0.52 6.19 7.62
C PHE A 91 0.73 6.99 7.26
N ASN A 92 1.88 6.35 7.12
CA ASN A 92 3.11 7.02 6.69
C ASN A 92 2.95 7.63 5.29
N LEU A 93 2.32 6.91 4.35
CA LEU A 93 2.07 7.43 3.00
C LEU A 93 1.05 8.59 2.99
N VAL A 94 0.05 8.57 3.87
CA VAL A 94 -0.93 9.65 4.03
C VAL A 94 -0.30 10.87 4.68
N ASP A 95 0.60 10.69 5.64
CA ASP A 95 1.23 11.80 6.36
C ASP A 95 2.17 12.63 5.48
N HIS A 96 2.81 11.98 4.52
CA HIS A 96 3.68 12.59 3.52
C HIS A 96 2.96 13.02 2.22
N GLU A 97 1.63 13.17 2.26
CA GLU A 97 0.79 13.64 1.14
C GLU A 97 0.83 12.77 -0.13
N ILE A 98 1.38 11.55 -0.06
CA ILE A 98 1.36 10.59 -1.18
C ILE A 98 -0.06 10.07 -1.40
N PHE A 99 -0.83 9.92 -0.33
CA PHE A 99 -2.26 9.73 -0.38
C PHE A 99 -2.98 10.96 0.16
N SER A 100 -4.06 11.37 -0.51
CA SER A 100 -4.93 12.44 0.01
C SER A 100 -5.48 12.05 1.38
N LYS A 101 -5.09 12.80 2.42
CA LYS A 101 -5.83 12.86 3.70
C LYS A 101 -7.28 13.18 3.38
N THR A 102 -8.20 12.39 3.92
CA THR A 102 -9.62 12.76 4.02
C THR A 102 -9.87 13.26 5.43
#